data_AF-A0A4Q2KC68-F1
#
_entry.id   AF-A0A4Q2KC68-F1
#
_cell.length_a   1.000
_cell.length_b   1.000
_cell.length_c   1.000
_cell.angle_alpha   90.00
_cell.angle_beta   90.00
_cell.angle_gamma   90.00
#
_symmetry.space_group_name_H-M   'P 1'
#
loop_
_entity.id
_entity.type
_entity.pdbx_description
1 polymer ?
#
loop_
_entity_poly.entity_id
_entity_poly.type
_entity_poly.pdbx_seq_one_letter_code
_entity_poly.pdbx_strand_id
1 'polypeptide(L)' 'MTKQTKKQICENSATIAYYSGSGGLEAKHIEYGINDYIYLVAGTWYGQRSYHRLKIHYGAKTCYVRLFGRRCLLSEFIRS' A
#
# COMPACT_ATOMS: atom_id res chain seq x y z
N MET A 1 -4.58 -23.57 7.56
CA MET A 1 -4.44 -22.10 7.63
C MET A 1 -5.16 -21.50 6.44
N THR A 2 -6.28 -20.81 6.64
CA THR A 2 -7.02 -20.15 5.56
C THR A 2 -6.22 -18.94 5.05
N LYS A 3 -5.93 -18.91 3.74
CA LYS A 3 -5.21 -17.81 3.10
C LYS A 3 -6.08 -16.55 3.16
N GLN A 4 -5.69 -15.56 3.96
CA GLN A 4 -6.42 -14.29 4.02
C GLN A 4 -6.33 -13.55 2.68
N THR A 5 -7.44 -12.95 2.27
CA THR A 5 -7.47 -12.11 1.06
C THR A 5 -6.86 -10.74 1.35
N LYS A 6 -6.33 -10.08 0.31
CA LYS A 6 -5.82 -8.70 0.42
C LYS A 6 -6.86 -7.72 0.98
N LYS A 7 -8.14 -7.94 0.70
CA LYS A 7 -9.25 -7.14 1.24
C LYS A 7 -9.34 -7.30 2.76
N GLN A 8 -9.39 -8.55 3.25
CA GLN A 8 -9.47 -8.84 4.68
C GLN A 8 -8.27 -8.28 5.44
N ILE A 9 -7.06 -8.40 4.90
CA ILE A 9 -5.86 -7.85 5.52
C ILE A 9 -5.97 -6.32 5.65
N CYS A 10 -6.37 -5.63 4.59
CA CYS A 10 -6.53 -4.18 4.61
C CYS A 10 -7.65 -3.69 5.53
N GLU A 11 -8.77 -4.42 5.63
CA GLU A 11 -9.92 -4.04 6.47
C GLU A 11 -9.67 -4.31 7.96
N ASN A 12 -8.90 -5.36 8.29
CA ASN A 12 -8.57 -5.71 9.67
C ASN A 12 -7.34 -4.96 10.22
N SER A 13 -6.63 -4.20 9.38
CA SER A 13 -5.43 -3.46 9.77
C SER A 13 -5.72 -1.97 9.90
N ALA A 14 -5.14 -1.34 10.92
CA ALA A 14 -5.14 0.12 11.03
C ALA A 14 -4.32 0.75 9.88
N THR A 15 -4.64 2.00 9.53
CA THR A 15 -3.81 2.75 8.57
C THR A 15 -2.51 3.14 9.24
N ILE A 16 -1.38 2.78 8.62
CA ILE A 16 -0.03 3.13 9.11
C ILE A 16 0.51 4.39 8.44
N ALA A 17 0.06 4.69 7.21
CA ALA A 17 0.46 5.88 6.48
C ALA A 17 -0.51 6.22 5.36
N TYR A 18 -0.51 7.48 4.93
CA TYR A 18 -1.35 8.02 3.88
C TYR A 18 -0.50 8.61 2.74
N TYR A 19 -1.01 8.52 1.52
CA TYR A 19 -0.44 9.19 0.35
C TYR A 19 -1.54 9.91 -0.40
N SER A 20 -1.36 11.23 -0.59
CA SER A 20 -2.37 12.11 -1.19
C SER A 20 -2.54 11.94 -2.69
N GLY A 21 -1.57 11.34 -3.38
CA GLY A 21 -1.68 11.07 -4.81
C GLY A 21 -2.66 9.94 -5.14
N SER A 22 -3.03 9.84 -6.43
CA SER A 22 -3.87 8.74 -6.95
C SER A 22 -5.24 8.57 -6.28
N GLY A 23 -5.85 9.67 -5.81
CA GLY A 23 -7.19 9.67 -5.21
C GLY A 23 -7.23 9.19 -3.76
N GLY A 24 -6.10 9.30 -3.06
CA GLY A 24 -5.92 8.88 -1.68
C GLY A 24 -5.55 7.40 -1.60
N LEU A 25 -4.35 7.13 -1.08
CA LEU A 25 -3.88 5.80 -0.73
C LEU A 25 -3.69 5.67 0.77
N GLU A 26 -4.11 4.54 1.32
CA GLU A 26 -3.87 4.16 2.70
C GLU A 26 -2.98 2.92 2.74
N ALA A 27 -1.80 3.04 3.33
CA ALA A 27 -0.97 1.90 3.69
C ALA A 27 -1.55 1.24 4.95
N LYS A 28 -1.77 -0.08 4.88
CA LYS A 28 -2.42 -0.85 5.94
C LYS A 28 -1.46 -1.80 6.65
N HIS A 29 -0.65 -2.52 5.86
CA HIS A 29 0.24 -3.55 6.39
C HIS A 29 1.46 -3.72 5.50
N ILE A 30 2.58 -4.11 6.10
CA ILE A 30 3.79 -4.53 5.40
C ILE A 30 4.06 -5.97 5.77
N GLU A 31 4.09 -6.84 4.76
CA GLU A 31 4.47 -8.24 4.87
C GLU A 31 5.93 -8.38 4.51
N TYR A 32 6.75 -8.76 5.49
CA TYR A 32 8.19 -8.93 5.33
C TYR A 32 8.54 -10.37 4.91
N GLY A 33 9.56 -10.52 4.06
CA GLY A 33 10.04 -11.84 3.64
C GLY A 33 11.19 -11.75 2.64
N ILE A 34 11.33 -12.77 1.77
CA ILE A 34 12.31 -12.72 0.66
C ILE A 34 12.00 -11.53 -0.27
N ASN A 35 10.72 -11.22 -0.42
CA ASN A 35 10.25 -9.99 -1.05
C ASN A 35 9.27 -9.34 -0.08
N ASP A 36 9.46 -8.05 0.14
CA ASP A 36 8.54 -7.29 0.98
C ASP A 36 7.37 -6.77 0.15
N TYR A 37 6.19 -6.81 0.74
CA TYR A 37 4.96 -6.35 0.13
C TYR A 37 4.24 -5.36 1.03
N ILE A 38 3.64 -4.35 0.43
CA ILE A 38 2.74 -3.43 1.11
C ILE A 38 1.30 -3.69 0.68
N TYR A 39 0.40 -3.65 1.65
CA TYR A 39 -1.04 -3.73 1.45
C TYR A 39 -1.62 -2.31 1.49
N LEU A 40 -2.29 -1.93 0.39
CA LEU A 40 -2.80 -0.58 0.17
C LEU A 40 -4.28 -0.60 -0.16
N VAL A 41 -4.99 0.43 0.30
CA VAL A 41 -6.33 0.79 -0.16
C VAL A 41 -6.21 2.04 -1.03
N ALA A 42 -6.68 1.98 -2.27
CA ALA A 42 -6.70 3.12 -3.19
C ALA A 42 -8.13 3.61 -3.42
N GLY A 43 -8.28 4.90 -3.72
CA GLY A 43 -9.59 5.49 -4.04
C GLY A 43 -10.41 5.85 -2.81
N THR A 44 -9.76 6.08 -1.66
CA THR A 44 -10.44 6.43 -0.42
C THR A 44 -11.27 7.70 -0.55
N TRP A 45 -10.83 8.68 -1.35
CA TRP A 45 -11.52 9.96 -1.48
C TRP A 45 -12.78 9.91 -2.34
N TYR A 46 -12.83 9.01 -3.33
CA TYR A 46 -13.93 8.93 -4.30
C TYR A 46 -14.93 7.81 -3.98
N GLY A 47 -14.82 7.16 -2.81
CA GLY A 47 -15.71 6.10 -2.35
C GLY A 47 -15.50 4.73 -3.03
N GLN A 48 -14.80 4.66 -4.16
CA GLN A 48 -14.48 3.41 -4.84
C GLN A 48 -13.15 2.83 -4.34
N ARG A 49 -13.21 2.10 -3.21
CA ARG A 49 -12.04 1.46 -2.61
C ARG A 49 -11.60 0.23 -3.41
N SER A 50 -10.33 0.20 -3.77
CA SER A 50 -9.67 -0.96 -4.35
C SER A 50 -8.48 -1.40 -3.49
N TYR A 51 -8.31 -2.71 -3.34
CA TYR A 51 -7.33 -3.32 -2.44
C TYR A 51 -6.17 -3.89 -3.24
N HIS A 52 -4.95 -3.59 -2.82
CA HIS A 52 -3.73 -3.91 -3.56
C HIS A 52 -2.68 -4.53 -2.65
N ARG A 53 -1.94 -5.50 -3.19
CA ARG A 53 -0.72 -6.05 -2.60
C ARG A 53 0.40 -5.75 -3.58
N LEU A 54 1.25 -4.79 -3.26
CA LEU A 54 2.30 -4.32 -4.16
C LEU A 54 3.66 -4.71 -3.60
N LYS A 55 4.55 -5.17 -4.48
CA LYS A 55 5.94 -5.42 -4.10
C LYS A 55 6.64 -4.10 -3.80
N ILE A 56 7.38 -4.06 -2.69
CA ILE A 56 8.26 -2.95 -2.37
C ILE A 56 9.53 -3.11 -3.19
N HIS A 57 9.88 -2.06 -3.92
CA HIS A 57 11.12 -2.00 -4.69
C HIS A 57 12.13 -1.13 -3.95
N TYR A 58 13.24 -1.75 -3.56
CA TYR A 58 14.40 -1.08 -2.99
C TYR A 58 15.26 -0.54 -4.13
N GLY A 59 15.12 0.75 -4.44
CA GLY A 59 16.01 1.47 -5.33
C GLY A 59 17.26 1.95 -4.60
N ALA A 60 18.28 2.38 -5.35
CA ALA A 60 19.56 2.84 -4.79
C ALA A 60 19.43 4.07 -3.86
N LYS A 61 18.38 4.89 -4.04
CA LYS A 61 18.15 6.11 -3.24
C LYS A 61 16.79 6.16 -2.56
N THR A 62 15.79 5.48 -3.11
CA THR A 62 14.41 5.52 -2.62
C THR A 62 13.73 4.17 -2.74
N CYS A 63 12.85 3.89 -1.78
CA CYS A 63 11.94 2.76 -1.85
C CYS A 63 10.64 3.22 -2.51
N TYR A 64 10.07 2.38 -3.38
CA TYR A 64 8.82 2.72 -4.04
C TYR A 64 7.96 1.51 -4.33
N VAL A 65 6.67 1.74 -4.56
CA VAL A 65 5.73 0.76 -5.10
C VAL A 65 5.16 1.23 -6.43
N ARG A 66 4.66 0.31 -7.25
CA ARG A 66 4.02 0.65 -8.53
C ARG A 66 2.51 0.42 -8.47
N LEU A 67 1.75 1.50 -8.55
CA LEU A 67 0.29 1.47 -8.61
C LEU A 67 -0.16 2.07 -9.94
N PHE A 68 -0.97 1.34 -10.71
CA PHE A 68 -1.43 1.76 -12.06
C PHE A 68 -0.29 2.22 -12.98
N GLY A 69 0.87 1.55 -12.92
CA GLY A 69 2.05 1.90 -13.70
C GLY A 69 2.86 3.11 -13.19
N ARG A 70 2.35 3.84 -12.19
CA ARG A 70 3.04 4.98 -11.57
C ARG A 70 3.86 4.54 -10.36
N ARG A 71 5.01 5.19 -10.14
CA ARG A 71 5.82 4.98 -8.93
C ARG A 71 5.30 5.87 -7.81
N CYS A 72 4.95 5.26 -6.68
CA CYS A 72 4.65 5.96 -5.44
C CYS A 72 5.84 5.77 -4.51
N LEU A 73 6.56 6.85 -4.19
CA LEU A 73 7.72 6.78 -3.32
C LEU A 73 7.27 6.61 -1.87
N LEU A 74 7.87 5.67 -1.14
CA LEU A 74 7.52 5.46 0.27
C LEU A 74 7.85 6.68 1.14
N SER A 75 8.81 7.52 0.73
CA SER A 75 9.15 8.78 1.39
C SER A 75 8.06 9.85 1.30
N GLU A 76 7.11 9.72 0.36
CA GLU A 76 5.98 10.64 0.22
C GLU A 76 4.77 10.20 1.04
N PHE A 77 4.83 9.03 1.68
CA PHE A 77 3.79 8.59 2.60
C PHE A 77 3.94 9.31 3.94
N ILE A 78 2.85 9.93 4.39
CA ILE A 78 2.77 10.60 5.68
C ILE A 78 2.31 9.56 6.70
N ARG A 79 3.12 9.36 7.74
CA ARG A 79 2.81 8.41 8.81
C ARG A 79 1.60 8.88 9.62
N SER A 80 0.69 7.95 9.91
CA SER A 80 -0.46 8.18 10.79
C SER A 80 -0.11 8.05 12.26
#